data_AF-A0A1V5J2U2-F1
#
_entry.id   AF-A0A1V5J2U2-F1
#
_cell.length_a   1.000
_cell.length_b   1.000
_cell.length_c   1.000
_cell.angle_alpha   90.00
_cell.angle_beta   90.00
_cell.angle_gamma   90.00
#
_symmetry.space_group_name_H-M   'P 1'
#
loop_
_entity.id
_entity.type
_entity.pdbx_description
1 polymer ?
#
loop_
_entity_poly.entity_id
_entity_poly.type
_entity_poly.pdbx_seq_one_letter_code
_entity_poly.pdbx_strand_id
1 'polypeptide(L)'
;MKRANLLRLMAILAVVVLASMTTGCLKATITGKIEPQPLALSKGDALPGALTLTMTGWLAGGVFDNLDVEFFDAQSVSLKKLTNLTIDGLILAPVQKTASIELSAIDGLVAPDELWDGDNFVGATATFTVKPNATNYNLTPVVISGVGIIED
;
A
#
# COMPACT_ATOMS: atom_id res chain seq x y z
N MET A 1 34.41 22.02 -10.11
CA MET A 1 33.86 20.75 -9.60
C MET A 1 32.76 21.01 -8.54
N LYS A 2 31.56 21.48 -8.92
CA LYS A 2 30.49 21.76 -7.93
C LYS A 2 29.05 21.83 -8.47
N ARG A 3 28.78 21.33 -9.69
CA ARG A 3 27.43 21.40 -10.29
C ARG A 3 26.89 20.11 -10.91
N ALA A 4 27.70 19.05 -10.98
CA ALA A 4 27.31 17.81 -11.67
C ALA A 4 26.53 16.81 -10.79
N ASN A 5 26.59 16.93 -9.46
CA ASN A 5 26.00 15.94 -8.55
C ASN A 5 24.54 16.23 -8.15
N LEU A 6 24.02 17.44 -8.40
CA LEU A 6 22.63 17.76 -8.05
C LEU A 6 21.62 17.19 -9.07
N LEU A 7 22.06 16.95 -10.32
CA LEU A 7 21.22 16.43 -11.40
C LEU A 7 21.05 14.91 -11.37
N ARG A 8 21.86 14.18 -10.58
CA ARG A 8 21.70 12.72 -10.42
C ARG A 8 20.66 12.33 -9.36
N LEU A 9 20.26 13.24 -8.48
CA LEU A 9 19.23 12.97 -7.46
C LEU A 9 17.80 13.16 -7.98
N MET A 10 17.61 13.91 -9.07
CA MET A 10 16.27 14.14 -9.66
C MET A 10 15.89 13.12 -10.75
N ALA A 11 16.77 12.15 -11.04
CA ALA A 11 16.54 11.15 -12.08
C ALA A 11 15.79 9.88 -11.60
N ILE A 12 15.50 9.77 -10.29
CA ILE A 12 14.77 8.63 -9.70
C ILE A 12 13.34 9.05 -9.30
N LEU A 13 12.71 9.93 -10.08
CA LEU A 13 11.31 10.33 -9.87
C LEU A 13 10.42 10.04 -11.09
N ALA A 14 10.90 9.26 -12.06
CA ALA A 14 10.25 9.11 -13.36
C ALA A 14 10.04 7.66 -13.81
N VAL A 15 9.95 6.69 -12.87
CA VAL A 15 9.72 5.28 -13.24
C VAL A 15 8.65 4.63 -12.36
N VAL A 16 7.48 5.26 -12.21
CA VAL A 16 6.26 4.56 -11.77
C VAL A 16 5.02 5.19 -12.42
N VAL A 17 4.98 5.22 -13.76
CA VAL A 17 3.70 5.26 -14.48
C VAL A 17 3.77 4.20 -15.57
N LEU A 18 3.74 2.94 -15.16
CA LEU A 18 3.33 1.86 -16.06
C LEU A 18 1.80 1.80 -16.06
N ALA A 19 1.16 2.91 -16.43
CA ALA A 19 -0.24 2.88 -16.85
C ALA A 19 -0.26 2.30 -18.27
N SER A 20 -0.34 0.98 -18.30
CA SER A 20 -0.73 0.12 -19.41
C SER A 20 -1.60 0.84 -20.44
N MET A 21 -0.99 1.31 -21.54
CA MET A 21 -1.72 1.54 -22.79
C MET A 21 -2.08 0.17 -23.37
N THR A 22 -3.25 -0.33 -23.00
CA THR A 22 -3.95 -1.37 -23.78
C THR A 22 -5.20 -0.76 -24.36
N THR A 23 -5.11 -0.41 -25.63
CA THR A 23 -6.21 -0.13 -26.55
C THR A 23 -7.25 -1.27 -26.54
N GLY A 24 -8.54 -0.92 -26.46
CA GLY A 24 -9.61 -1.73 -27.06
C GLY A 24 -10.25 -2.85 -26.23
N CYS A 25 -10.68 -2.57 -25.00
CA CYS A 25 -11.79 -3.18 -24.27
C CYS A 25 -11.88 -2.40 -22.94
N LEU A 26 -13.04 -2.19 -22.33
CA LEU A 26 -13.12 -1.51 -21.02
C LEU A 26 -12.34 -2.35 -20.00
N LYS A 27 -11.04 -2.07 -19.83
CA LYS A 27 -10.14 -2.79 -18.95
C LYS A 27 -10.49 -2.41 -17.53
N ALA A 28 -11.39 -3.19 -16.99
CA ALA A 28 -11.88 -3.00 -15.67
C ALA A 28 -10.72 -3.33 -14.70
N THR A 29 -10.44 -2.41 -13.76
CA THR A 29 -9.20 -2.37 -12.96
C THR A 29 -9.53 -2.06 -11.52
N ILE A 30 -8.87 -2.73 -10.57
CA ILE A 30 -8.98 -2.42 -9.14
C ILE A 30 -7.73 -1.64 -8.73
N THR A 31 -7.93 -0.47 -8.14
CA THR A 31 -6.87 0.38 -7.58
C THR A 31 -7.03 0.47 -6.07
N GLY A 32 -5.91 0.67 -5.37
CA GLY A 32 -5.88 0.87 -3.92
C GLY A 32 -5.31 2.23 -3.57
N LYS A 33 -5.75 2.79 -2.45
CA LYS A 33 -5.27 4.04 -1.88
C LYS A 33 -5.17 3.91 -0.37
N ILE A 34 -4.12 4.48 0.22
CA ILE A 34 -3.97 4.66 1.66
C ILE A 34 -4.06 6.16 1.96
N GLU A 35 -4.84 6.55 2.96
CA GLU A 35 -4.95 7.94 3.44
C GLU A 35 -4.96 8.01 4.98
N PRO A 36 -4.36 9.04 5.61
CA PRO A 36 -3.63 10.15 4.99
C PRO A 36 -2.27 9.71 4.41
N GLN A 37 -1.62 10.60 3.66
CA GLN A 37 -0.23 10.44 3.25
C GLN A 37 0.56 11.71 3.61
N PRO A 38 1.64 11.61 4.40
CA PRO A 38 2.17 10.40 5.04
C PRO A 38 1.28 9.87 6.18
N LEU A 39 1.48 8.61 6.57
CA LEU A 39 0.95 8.05 7.82
C LEU A 39 1.86 8.46 8.98
N ALA A 40 1.30 9.06 10.02
CA ALA A 40 2.01 9.33 11.27
C ALA A 40 1.96 8.09 12.15
N LEU A 41 3.10 7.57 12.59
CA LEU A 41 3.23 6.31 13.29
C LEU A 41 3.80 6.54 14.69
N SER A 42 3.21 5.86 15.66
CA SER A 42 3.72 5.78 17.04
C SER A 42 4.16 4.35 17.33
N LYS A 43 5.24 4.20 18.08
CA LYS A 43 5.90 2.90 18.30
C LYS A 43 4.95 1.91 18.98
N GLY A 44 4.75 0.76 18.34
CA GLY A 44 3.89 -0.32 18.85
C GLY A 44 2.39 -0.07 18.74
N ASP A 45 1.97 1.11 18.27
CA ASP A 45 0.56 1.44 18.09
C ASP A 45 0.04 0.90 16.75
N ALA A 46 -1.28 0.74 16.67
CA ALA A 46 -1.95 0.36 15.43
C ALA A 46 -1.73 1.43 14.35
N LEU A 47 -1.55 1.02 13.09
CA LEU A 47 -1.37 1.99 12.01
C LEU A 47 -2.63 2.85 11.85
N PRO A 48 -2.54 4.18 11.88
CA PRO A 48 -3.69 5.03 11.60
C PRO A 48 -3.97 5.08 10.10
N GLY A 49 -5.13 5.63 9.75
CA GLY A 49 -5.54 5.84 8.37
C GLY A 49 -6.48 4.76 7.82
N ALA A 50 -6.78 4.85 6.54
CA ALA A 50 -7.75 4.03 5.85
C ALA A 50 -7.18 3.48 4.53
N LEU A 51 -7.45 2.20 4.31
CA LEU A 51 -7.28 1.54 3.02
C LEU A 51 -8.58 1.66 2.25
N THR A 52 -8.51 2.12 1.01
CA THR A 52 -9.65 2.17 0.08
C THR A 52 -9.31 1.44 -1.20
N LEU A 53 -10.14 0.47 -1.58
CA LEU A 53 -10.09 -0.15 -2.89
C LEU A 53 -11.20 0.41 -3.78
N THR A 54 -10.89 0.69 -5.04
CA THR A 54 -11.84 1.17 -6.04
C THR A 54 -11.74 0.33 -7.30
N MET A 55 -12.87 -0.21 -7.74
CA MET A 55 -13.04 -0.94 -8.98
C MET A 55 -13.58 -0.02 -10.07
N THR A 56 -12.87 0.02 -11.19
CA THR A 56 -13.31 0.70 -12.41
C THR A 56 -13.77 -0.34 -13.44
N GLY A 57 -14.76 -0.01 -14.26
CA GLY A 57 -15.32 -0.92 -15.27
C GLY A 57 -16.29 -1.97 -14.72
N TRP A 58 -16.46 -3.07 -15.46
CA TRP A 58 -17.32 -4.20 -15.13
C TRP A 58 -16.46 -5.46 -14.97
N LEU A 59 -15.93 -5.70 -13.76
CA LEU A 59 -15.29 -6.97 -13.38
C LEU A 59 -16.25 -7.79 -12.53
N ALA A 60 -16.03 -9.10 -12.50
CA ALA A 60 -16.44 -9.90 -11.36
C ALA A 60 -15.75 -9.32 -10.12
N GLY A 61 -16.54 -8.73 -9.22
CA GLY A 61 -16.03 -8.28 -7.93
C GLY A 61 -15.58 -9.46 -7.08
N GLY A 62 -14.91 -9.19 -5.97
CA GLY A 62 -14.45 -10.23 -5.06
C GLY A 62 -14.16 -9.70 -3.67
N VAL A 63 -13.88 -10.67 -2.80
CA VAL A 63 -13.50 -10.46 -1.41
C VAL A 63 -11.98 -10.38 -1.29
N PHE A 64 -11.50 -9.36 -0.59
CA PHE A 64 -10.11 -9.16 -0.25
C PHE A 64 -9.95 -9.39 1.25
N ASP A 65 -9.21 -10.43 1.62
CA ASP A 65 -9.20 -10.94 3.00
C ASP A 65 -7.80 -11.04 3.60
N ASN A 66 -6.75 -10.73 2.84
CA ASN A 66 -5.38 -10.79 3.31
C ASN A 66 -4.62 -9.52 2.92
N LEU A 67 -3.82 -9.01 3.87
CA LEU A 67 -2.92 -7.87 3.69
C LEU A 67 -1.49 -8.28 4.00
N ASP A 68 -0.56 -7.92 3.12
CA ASP A 68 0.85 -7.82 3.46
C ASP A 68 1.24 -6.35 3.53
N VAL A 69 2.08 -6.00 4.50
CA VAL A 69 2.69 -4.67 4.62
C VAL A 69 4.19 -4.83 4.72
N GLU A 70 4.92 -4.15 3.86
CA GLU A 70 6.38 -4.13 3.89
C GLU A 70 6.86 -2.69 4.11
N PHE A 71 7.72 -2.50 5.11
CA PHE A 71 8.23 -1.22 5.54
C PHE A 71 9.69 -1.05 5.07
N PHE A 72 10.03 0.17 4.68
CA PHE A 72 11.33 0.51 4.10
C PHE A 72 11.91 1.78 4.73
N ASP A 73 13.24 1.82 4.81
CA ASP A 73 13.99 3.03 5.16
C ASP A 73 14.08 4.03 4.00
N ALA A 74 14.79 5.14 4.22
CA ALA A 74 14.99 6.19 3.22
C ALA A 74 15.83 5.75 2.00
N GLN A 75 16.52 4.61 2.11
CA GLN A 75 17.35 3.98 1.09
C GLN A 75 16.62 2.82 0.39
N SER A 76 15.32 2.63 0.67
CA SER A 76 14.49 1.55 0.16
C SER A 76 14.95 0.15 0.61
N VAL A 77 15.65 0.05 1.74
CA VAL A 77 15.99 -1.22 2.38
C VAL A 77 14.79 -1.69 3.18
N SER A 78 14.41 -2.96 2.99
CA SER A 78 13.31 -3.58 3.73
C SER A 78 13.68 -3.72 5.21
N LEU A 79 12.90 -3.07 6.07
CA LEU A 79 13.07 -3.08 7.53
C LEU A 79 12.25 -4.20 8.16
N LYS A 80 10.98 -4.31 7.78
CA LYS A 80 10.06 -5.31 8.30
C LYS A 80 8.98 -5.64 7.29
N LYS A 81 8.56 -6.90 7.30
CA LYS A 81 7.41 -7.38 6.53
C LYS A 81 6.40 -8.06 7.44
N LEU A 82 5.17 -7.59 7.42
CA LEU A 82 3.99 -8.23 7.96
C LEU A 82 3.29 -8.94 6.80
N THR A 83 2.92 -10.20 7.00
CA THR A 83 2.35 -11.03 5.92
C THR A 83 1.07 -11.67 6.38
N ASN A 84 0.11 -11.77 5.46
CA ASN A 84 -1.12 -12.53 5.64
C ASN A 84 -1.95 -12.08 6.84
N LEU A 85 -1.98 -10.76 7.08
CA LEU A 85 -2.87 -10.14 8.06
C LEU A 85 -4.30 -10.26 7.55
N THR A 86 -5.20 -10.74 8.39
CA THR A 86 -6.60 -10.94 8.00
C THR A 86 -7.33 -9.60 7.91
N ILE A 87 -8.02 -9.38 6.79
CA ILE A 87 -8.92 -8.25 6.58
C ILE A 87 -10.35 -8.76 6.54
N ASP A 88 -11.21 -8.18 7.36
CA ASP A 88 -12.65 -8.48 7.30
C ASP A 88 -13.40 -7.36 6.56
N GLY A 89 -14.35 -7.76 5.70
CA GLY A 89 -15.35 -6.83 5.14
C GLY A 89 -14.92 -6.03 3.90
N LEU A 90 -13.75 -6.29 3.32
CA LEU A 90 -13.30 -5.60 2.09
C LEU A 90 -13.82 -6.31 0.84
N ILE A 91 -15.06 -5.97 0.43
CA ILE A 91 -15.78 -6.62 -0.67
C ILE A 91 -16.04 -5.61 -1.80
N LEU A 92 -15.60 -5.95 -3.01
CA LEU A 92 -15.93 -5.21 -4.23
C LEU A 92 -16.95 -6.00 -5.05
N ALA A 93 -17.93 -5.30 -5.64
CA ALA A 93 -18.95 -5.88 -6.51
C ALA A 93 -19.32 -4.90 -7.64
N PRO A 94 -19.92 -5.36 -8.76
CA PRO A 94 -20.33 -4.46 -9.86
C PRO A 94 -21.21 -3.29 -9.42
N VAL A 95 -22.04 -3.50 -8.39
CA VAL A 95 -22.92 -2.50 -7.78
C VAL A 95 -22.26 -1.76 -6.60
N GLN A 96 -21.20 -2.32 -6.03
CA GLN A 96 -20.43 -1.75 -4.91
C GLN A 96 -18.96 -1.64 -5.33
N LYS A 97 -18.66 -0.58 -6.08
CA LYS A 97 -17.36 -0.39 -6.74
C LYS A 97 -16.27 0.15 -5.82
N THR A 98 -16.60 0.49 -4.58
CA THR A 98 -15.64 1.02 -3.62
C THR A 98 -15.85 0.33 -2.29
N ALA A 99 -14.75 -0.02 -1.63
CA ALA A 99 -14.73 -0.60 -0.28
C ALA A 99 -13.57 0.01 0.50
N SER A 100 -13.76 0.26 1.79
CA SER A 100 -12.75 0.85 2.65
C SER A 100 -12.77 0.21 4.03
N ILE A 101 -11.59 0.17 4.65
CA ILE A 101 -11.39 -0.28 6.03
C ILE A 101 -10.34 0.60 6.70
N GLU A 102 -10.49 0.85 8.00
CA GLU A 102 -9.48 1.50 8.81
C GLU A 102 -8.29 0.55 9.04
N LEU A 103 -7.07 1.05 8.90
CA LEU A 103 -5.86 0.27 9.12
C LEU A 103 -5.76 -0.19 10.59
N SER A 104 -6.23 0.64 11.52
CA SER A 104 -6.25 0.33 12.95
C SER A 104 -7.21 -0.78 13.34
N ALA A 105 -8.16 -1.13 12.45
CA ALA A 105 -9.10 -2.23 12.67
C ALA A 105 -8.54 -3.60 12.23
N ILE A 106 -7.37 -3.63 11.59
CA ILE A 106 -6.73 -4.86 11.11
C ILE A 106 -5.90 -5.46 12.24
N ASP A 107 -6.28 -6.66 12.67
CA ASP A 107 -5.57 -7.34 13.77
C ASP A 107 -4.11 -7.62 13.40
N GLY A 108 -3.21 -7.34 14.34
CA GLY A 108 -1.76 -7.44 14.14
C GLY A 108 -1.12 -6.36 13.25
N LEU A 109 -1.88 -5.39 12.72
CA LEU A 109 -1.31 -4.27 11.96
C LEU A 109 -0.85 -3.13 12.89
N VAL A 110 0.31 -3.33 13.51
CA VAL A 110 0.97 -2.36 14.39
C VAL A 110 2.28 -1.86 13.80
N ALA A 111 2.70 -0.66 14.19
CA ALA A 111 3.95 -0.07 13.77
C ALA A 111 5.13 -0.86 14.39
N PRO A 112 5.95 -1.54 13.57
CA PRO A 112 6.97 -2.44 14.08
C PRO A 112 8.15 -1.67 14.68
N ASP A 113 8.77 -2.24 15.73
CA ASP A 113 9.92 -1.65 16.42
C ASP A 113 11.10 -1.39 15.47
N GLU A 114 11.24 -2.17 14.40
CA GLU A 114 12.29 -2.01 13.39
C GLU A 114 12.24 -0.68 12.62
N LEU A 115 11.15 0.09 12.74
CA LEU A 115 11.09 1.47 12.24
C LEU A 115 11.86 2.47 13.12
N TRP A 116 12.31 2.04 14.30
CA TRP A 116 13.09 2.85 15.24
C TRP A 116 14.46 2.20 15.50
N ASP A 117 15.53 2.95 15.24
CA ASP A 117 16.87 2.61 15.71
C ASP A 117 17.15 3.34 17.03
N GLY A 118 16.85 2.67 18.14
CA GLY A 118 16.80 3.27 19.47
C GLY A 118 15.64 4.26 19.58
N ASP A 119 15.98 5.55 19.68
CA ASP A 119 15.03 6.67 19.75
C ASP A 119 14.88 7.40 18.40
N ASN A 120 15.58 6.96 17.35
CA ASN A 120 15.52 7.62 16.05
C ASN A 120 14.59 6.85 15.10
N PHE A 121 13.58 7.53 14.55
CA PHE A 121 12.77 6.99 13.47
C PHE A 121 13.59 6.87 12.18
N VAL A 122 13.68 5.65 11.64
CA VAL A 122 14.42 5.31 10.40
C VAL A 122 13.50 4.91 9.25
N GLY A 123 12.20 4.75 9.51
CA GLY A 123 11.19 4.48 8.48
C GLY A 123 11.05 5.62 7.47
N ALA A 124 10.70 5.28 6.23
CA ALA A 124 10.40 6.30 5.21
C ALA A 124 9.17 5.96 4.36
N THR A 125 9.04 4.70 3.90
CA THR A 125 7.89 4.29 3.09
C THR A 125 7.39 2.90 3.44
N ALA A 126 6.15 2.60 3.07
CA ALA A 126 5.55 1.29 3.17
C ALA A 126 4.88 0.88 1.85
N THR A 127 4.81 -0.43 1.61
CA THR A 127 4.05 -1.04 0.52
C THR A 127 2.98 -1.95 1.09
N PHE A 128 1.72 -1.68 0.75
CA PHE A 128 0.56 -2.46 1.15
C PHE A 128 0.13 -3.34 -0.02
N THR A 129 0.05 -4.65 0.18
CA THR A 129 -0.41 -5.61 -0.83
C THR A 129 -1.67 -6.30 -0.35
N VAL A 130 -2.78 -5.91 -0.93
CA VAL A 130 -4.11 -6.45 -0.61
C VAL A 130 -4.40 -7.62 -1.53
N LYS A 131 -4.63 -8.80 -0.97
CA LYS A 131 -4.80 -10.05 -1.71
C LYS A 131 -6.27 -10.48 -1.71
N PRO A 132 -6.78 -10.93 -2.87
CA PRO A 132 -8.10 -11.54 -2.91
C PRO A 132 -8.07 -12.92 -2.24
N ASN A 133 -9.22 -13.33 -1.70
CA ASN A 133 -9.40 -14.68 -1.16
C ASN A 133 -9.04 -15.74 -2.21
N ALA A 134 -8.48 -16.87 -1.77
CA ALA A 134 -8.15 -18.03 -2.60
C ALA A 134 -9.32 -18.55 -3.45
N THR A 135 -10.58 -18.28 -3.07
CA THR A 135 -11.77 -18.65 -3.85
C THR A 135 -12.05 -17.72 -5.04
N ASN A 136 -11.41 -16.55 -5.11
CA ASN A 136 -11.56 -15.59 -6.21
C ASN A 136 -10.54 -15.87 -7.31
N TYR A 137 -10.76 -16.98 -8.02
CA TYR A 137 -9.98 -17.34 -9.20
C TYR A 137 -10.04 -16.17 -10.21
N ASN A 138 -8.90 -15.52 -10.47
CA ASN A 138 -8.63 -14.45 -11.46
C ASN A 138 -8.54 -13.00 -10.94
N LEU A 139 -8.68 -12.72 -9.64
CA LEU A 139 -8.32 -11.40 -9.14
C LEU A 139 -6.82 -11.32 -8.84
N THR A 140 -6.17 -10.25 -9.29
CA THR A 140 -4.77 -9.97 -8.96
C THR A 140 -4.69 -9.23 -7.63
N PRO A 141 -3.66 -9.48 -6.81
CA PRO A 141 -3.37 -8.63 -5.65
C PRO A 141 -3.25 -7.16 -6.06
N VAL A 142 -3.76 -6.27 -5.20
CA VAL A 142 -3.66 -4.82 -5.36
C VAL A 142 -2.46 -4.34 -4.56
N VAL A 143 -1.46 -3.78 -5.24
CA VAL A 143 -0.23 -3.28 -4.63
C VAL A 143 -0.30 -1.75 -4.56
N ILE A 144 -0.12 -1.21 -3.36
CA ILE A 144 -0.06 0.23 -3.07
C ILE A 144 1.33 0.50 -2.50
N SER A 145 2.24 0.94 -3.36
CA SER A 145 3.63 1.21 -3.00
C SER A 145 3.89 2.69 -2.71
N GLY A 146 4.98 2.97 -2.00
CA GLY A 146 5.45 4.33 -1.76
C GLY A 146 4.56 5.14 -0.81
N VAL A 147 3.82 4.47 0.08
CA VAL A 147 3.06 5.14 1.12
C VAL A 147 4.04 5.74 2.12
N GLY A 148 4.13 7.06 2.17
CA GLY A 148 5.03 7.74 3.11
C GLY A 148 4.64 7.46 4.56
N ILE A 149 5.64 7.25 5.42
CA ILE A 149 5.47 7.09 6.86
C ILE A 149 6.36 8.09 7.59
N ILE A 150 5.88 8.66 8.68
CA ILE A 150 6.58 9.59 9.56
C ILE A 150 6.31 9.20 11.02
N GLU A 151 7.15 9.66 11.94
CA GLU A 151 6.87 9.60 13.37
C GLU A 151 5.82 10.67 13.75
N ASP A 152 4.85 10.29 14.60
CA ASP A 152 3.86 11.21 15.19
C ASP A 152 4.44 11.99 16.39
#